data_AF-F8A6F5-F1
#
_entry.id   AF-F8A6F5-F1
#
_cell.length_a   1.000
_cell.length_b   1.000
_cell.length_c   1.000
_cell.angle_alpha   90.00
_cell.angle_beta   90.00
_cell.angle_gamma   90.00
#
_symmetry.space_group_name_H-M   'P 1'
#
loop_
_entity.id
_entity.type
_entity.pdbx_description
1 polymer ?
#
loop_
_entity_poly.entity_id
_entity_poly.type
_entity_poly.pdbx_seq_one_letter_code
_entity_poly.pdbx_strand_id
1 'polypeptide(L)' 'MHARCEEIEEALGGTLEWHENPAYKASRIALRHVGDWRDENFAPGLAHWLVSTAELFATAFPKYTSEVRRLS' A
#
# COMPACT_ATOMS: atom_id res chain seq x y z
N MET A 1 -17.25 1.70 3.37
CA MET A 1 -15.83 2.12 3.24
C MET A 1 -14.90 1.08 3.86
N HIS A 2 -15.18 0.59 5.07
CA HIS A 2 -14.42 -0.50 5.73
C HIS A 2 -14.23 -1.77 4.87
N ALA A 3 -15.28 -2.28 4.23
CA ALA A 3 -15.19 -3.50 3.39
C ALA A 3 -14.17 -3.39 2.23
N ARG A 4 -14.02 -2.20 1.63
CA ARG A 4 -13.02 -1.98 0.56
C ARG A 4 -11.59 -1.89 1.10
N CYS A 5 -11.42 -1.49 2.35
CA CYS A 5 -10.09 -1.41 2.97
C CYS A 5 -9.58 -2.82 3.27
N GLU A 6 -10.44 -3.70 3.79
CA GLU A 6 -10.13 -5.11 4.06
C GLU A 6 -9.74 -5.86 2.78
N GLU A 7 -10.48 -5.68 1.69
CA GLU A 7 -10.15 -6.29 0.38
C GLU A 7 -8.77 -5.86 -0.15
N ILE A 8 -8.38 -4.60 0.10
CA ILE A 8 -7.09 -4.06 -0.31
C ILE A 8 -5.98 -4.61 0.59
N GLU A 9 -6.19 -4.70 1.90
CA GLU A 9 -5.23 -5.30 2.83
C GLU A 9 -4.98 -6.78 2.54
N GLU A 10 -6.03 -7.54 2.20
CA GLU A 10 -5.92 -8.93 1.76
C GLU A 10 -5.12 -9.05 0.45
N ALA A 11 -5.42 -8.20 -0.54
CA ALA A 11 -4.70 -8.18 -1.81
C ALA A 11 -3.22 -7.80 -1.66
N LEU A 12 -2.89 -7.02 -0.64
CA LEU A 12 -1.53 -6.56 -0.35
C LEU A 12 -0.78 -7.45 0.65
N GLY A 13 -1.46 -8.43 1.25
CA GLY A 13 -0.89 -9.38 2.20
C GLY A 13 -0.41 -8.75 3.51
N GLY A 14 -0.99 -7.61 3.92
CA GLY A 14 -0.55 -6.88 5.10
C GLY A 14 -1.51 -5.79 5.54
N THR A 15 -1.45 -5.46 6.84
CA THR A 15 -2.24 -4.37 7.42
C THR A 15 -1.69 -3.02 6.96
N LEU A 16 -2.57 -2.17 6.44
CA LEU A 16 -2.22 -0.84 5.99
C LEU A 16 -2.52 0.20 7.06
N GLU A 17 -1.67 1.22 7.15
CA GLU A 17 -1.97 2.44 7.89
C GLU A 17 -2.74 3.38 6.96
N TRP A 18 -4.04 3.53 7.20
CA TRP A 18 -4.92 4.42 6.47
C TRP A 18 -4.91 5.82 7.10
N HIS A 19 -4.46 6.81 6.33
CA HIS A 19 -4.57 8.21 6.70
C HIS A 19 -5.66 8.86 5.85
N GLU A 20 -6.87 8.92 6.41
CA GLU A 20 -7.96 9.68 5.83
C GLU A 20 -7.83 11.15 6.22
N ASN A 21 -7.78 12.03 5.23
CA ASN A 21 -7.90 13.45 5.47
C ASN A 21 -9.27 13.93 4.95
N PRO A 22 -10.24 14.22 5.83
CA PRO A 22 -11.58 14.63 5.42
C PRO A 22 -11.61 15.95 4.64
N ALA A 23 -10.53 16.75 4.71
CA ALA A 23 -10.40 18.01 3.96
C ALA A 23 -9.96 17.81 2.49
N TYR A 24 -9.48 16.62 2.11
CA TYR A 24 -8.99 16.34 0.75
C TYR A 24 -9.56 15.04 0.19
N LYS A 25 -9.84 15.03 -1.12
CA LYS A 25 -10.25 13.80 -1.84
C LYS A 25 -9.13 12.74 -1.97
N ALA A 26 -8.01 12.94 -1.29
CA ALA A 26 -6.85 12.05 -1.35
C ALA A 26 -6.70 11.32 -0.01
N SER A 27 -6.82 10.00 -0.05
CA SER A 27 -6.44 9.12 1.06
C SER A 27 -4.98 8.70 0.88
N ARG A 28 -4.21 8.66 1.97
CA ARG A 28 -2.84 8.14 1.97
C ARG A 28 -2.82 6.80 2.68
N ILE A 29 -2.05 5.86 2.15
CA ILE A 29 -1.79 4.56 2.76
C ILE A 29 -0.29 4.42 3.03
N ALA A 30 0.06 3.68 4.07
CA ALA A 30 1.43 3.26 4.33
C ALA A 30 1.48 1.80 4.73
N LEU A 31 2.41 1.04 4.16
CA LEU A 31 2.80 -0.28 4.62
C LEU A 31 4.17 -0.16 5.31
N ARG A 32 4.29 -0.71 6.52
CA ARG A 32 5.53 -0.66 7.30
C ARG A 32 6.15 -2.04 7.40
N HIS A 33 7.47 -2.09 7.32
CA HIS A 33 8.26 -3.28 7.56
C HIS A 33 9.43 -2.95 8.48
N VAL A 34 9.65 -3.78 9.48
CA VAL A 34 10.71 -3.58 10.48
C VAL A 34 12.05 -3.98 9.86
N GLY A 35 13.06 -3.15 10.04
CA GLY A 35 14.41 -3.48 9.61
C GLY A 35 15.42 -2.37 9.89
N ASP A 36 16.70 -2.74 9.80
CA ASP A 36 17.82 -1.81 9.86
C ASP A 36 18.56 -1.78 8.53
N TRP A 37 18.55 -0.61 7.87
CA TRP A 37 19.28 -0.37 6.62
C TRP A 37 20.79 -0.33 6.79
N ARG A 38 21.28 -0.19 8.03
CA ARG A 38 22.71 -0.18 8.35
C ARG A 38 23.27 -1.57 8.62
N ASP A 39 22.40 -2.57 8.81
CA ASP A 39 22.81 -3.97 8.90
C ASP A 39 22.91 -4.55 7.48
N GLU A 40 24.12 -4.88 7.07
CA GLU A 40 24.43 -5.43 5.75
C GLU A 40 23.74 -6.78 5.48
N ASN A 41 23.34 -7.51 6.52
CA ASN A 41 22.59 -8.76 6.39
C ASN A 41 21.10 -8.53 6.15
N PHE A 42 20.55 -7.39 6.62
CA PHE A 42 19.13 -7.06 6.48
C PHE A 42 18.85 -6.18 5.26
N ALA A 43 19.77 -5.27 4.93
CA ALA A 43 19.58 -4.28 3.87
C ALA A 43 19.18 -4.86 2.50
N PRO A 44 19.74 -5.99 2.02
CA PRO A 44 19.31 -6.61 0.76
C PRO A 44 17.85 -7.08 0.80
N GLY A 45 17.41 -7.64 1.93
CA GLY A 45 16.03 -8.07 2.14
C GLY A 45 15.06 -6.88 2.17
N LEU A 46 15.46 -5.77 2.80
CA LEU A 46 14.67 -4.54 2.84
C LEU A 46 14.53 -3.90 1.45
N ALA A 47 15.60 -3.90 0.66
CA ALA A 47 15.56 -3.42 -0.72
C ALA A 47 14.61 -4.25 -1.58
N HIS A 48 14.69 -5.59 -1.46
CA HIS A 48 13.77 -6.48 -2.15
C HIS A 48 12.32 -6.23 -1.74
N TRP A 49 12.05 -6.17 -0.43
CA TRP A 49 10.72 -5.87 0.09
C TRP A 49 10.17 -4.54 -0.46
N LEU A 50 10.99 -3.49 -0.50
CA LEU A 50 10.56 -2.17 -0.97
C LEU A 50 10.18 -2.19 -2.45
N VAL A 51 10.97 -2.84 -3.30
CA VAL A 51 10.68 -2.96 -4.73
C VAL A 51 9.43 -3.81 -4.97
N SER A 52 9.35 -4.99 -4.37
CA SER A 52 8.20 -5.89 -4.54
C SER A 52 6.91 -5.27 -4.00
N THR A 53 6.98 -4.49 -2.92
CA THR A 53 5.81 -3.75 -2.40
C THR A 53 5.36 -2.66 -3.38
N ALA A 54 6.29 -1.95 -4.03
CA ALA A 54 5.95 -0.94 -5.03
C ALA A 54 5.27 -1.55 -6.27
N GLU A 55 5.75 -2.71 -6.73
CA GLU A 55 5.14 -3.47 -7.84
C GLU A 55 3.75 -3.98 -7.46
N LEU A 56 3.60 -4.46 -6.22
CA LEU A 56 2.32 -4.93 -5.68
C LEU A 56 1.29 -3.79 -5.63
N PHE A 57 1.69 -2.61 -5.16
CA PHE A 57 0.85 -1.41 -5.17
C PHE A 57 0.46 -1.01 -6.59
N ALA A 58 1.42 -0.96 -7.51
CA ALA A 58 1.16 -0.63 -8.91
C ALA A 58 0.19 -1.61 -9.58
N THR A 59 0.12 -2.86 -9.12
CA THR A 59 -0.78 -3.89 -9.64
C THR A 59 -2.16 -3.85 -8.98
N ALA A 60 -2.23 -3.64 -7.66
CA ALA A 60 -3.46 -3.67 -6.90
C ALA A 60 -4.32 -2.40 -7.10
N PHE A 61 -3.71 -1.21 -7.02
CA PHE A 61 -4.45 0.06 -6.99
C PHE A 61 -5.20 0.44 -8.28
N PRO A 62 -4.75 0.10 -9.50
CA PRO A 62 -5.51 0.39 -10.72
C PRO A 62 -6.93 -0.18 -10.70
N LYS A 63 -7.18 -1.32 -10.03
CA LYS A 63 -8.52 -1.92 -9.89
C LYS A 63 -9.48 -1.01 -9.12
N TYR A 64 -8.97 -0.21 -8.19
CA TYR A 64 -9.78 0.63 -7.29
C TYR A 64 -9.84 2.09 -7.76
N THR A 65 -8.86 2.56 -8.56
CA THR A 65 -8.86 3.93 -9.11
C THR A 65 -9.60 4.04 -10.45
N SER A 66 -9.67 2.97 -11.25
CA SER A 66 -10.40 2.95 -12.53
C SER A 66 -11.93 2.92 -12.35
N GLU A 67 -12.43 2.38 -11.24
CA GLU A 67 -13.84 2.38 -10.88
C GLU A 67 -14.40 3.79 -10.64
N VAL A 68 -13.58 4.68 -10.06
CA VAL A 68 -13.96 6.08 -9.80
C VAL A 68 -14.17 6.85 -11.10
N ARG A 69 -13.45 6.52 -12.17
CA ARG A 69 -13.57 7.18 -13.47
C ARG A 69 -14.85 6.80 -14.24
N ARG A 70 -15.56 5.76 -13.81
CA ARG A 70 -16.82 5.31 -14.45
C ARG A 70 -18.08 5.91 -13.81
N LEU A 71 -17.93 6.53 -12.64
CA LEU A 71 -19.00 7.15 -11.85
C LEU A 71 -18.88 8.68 -11.76
N SER A 72 -17.93 9.28 -12.48
CA SER A 72 -17.63 10.72 -12.53
C SER A 72 -17.90 11.31 -13.90
#